data_AF-A0A134BF88-F1
#
_entry.id   AF-A0A134BF88-F1
#
_cell.length_a   1.000
_cell.length_b   1.000
_cell.length_c   1.000
_cell.angle_alpha   90.00
_cell.angle_beta   90.00
_cell.angle_gamma   90.00
#
_symmetry.space_group_name_H-M   'P 1'
#
loop_
_entity.id
_entity.type
_entity.pdbx_description
1 polymer ?
#
loop_
_entity_poly.entity_id
_entity_poly.type
_entity_poly.pdbx_seq_one_letter_code
_entity_poly.pdbx_strand_id
1 'polypeptide(L)' 'MNRNFMDAIERRRSYYALKNESPISDEEIQKLIERAVLHVPSSFNSQTTRVVALLGNKHRRL' A
#
# COMPACT_ATOMS: atom_id res chain seq x y z
N MET A 1 8.16 1.37 -16.28
CA MET A 1 9.30 0.44 -16.35
C MET A 1 9.01 -0.71 -15.39
N ASN A 2 8.80 -1.91 -15.91
CA ASN A 2 8.56 -3.09 -15.07
C ASN A 2 9.90 -3.46 -14.40
N ARG A 3 9.98 -3.35 -13.07
CA ARG A 3 11.19 -3.73 -12.32
C ARG A 3 11.11 -5.21 -12.02
N ASN A 4 12.23 -5.91 -12.14
CA ASN A 4 12.29 -7.28 -11.66
C ASN A 4 12.11 -7.29 -10.12
N PHE A 5 11.76 -8.45 -9.56
CA PHE A 5 11.44 -8.56 -8.13
C PHE A 5 12.60 -8.13 -7.22
N MET A 6 13.83 -8.52 -7.55
CA MET A 6 15.02 -8.20 -6.74
C MET A 6 15.33 -6.70 -6.74
N ASP A 7 15.29 -6.06 -7.90
CA ASP A 7 15.43 -4.62 -8.09
C ASP A 7 14.40 -3.82 -7.27
N ALA A 8 13.18 -4.33 -7.14
CA ALA A 8 12.12 -3.68 -6.39
C ALA A 8 12.38 -3.72 -4.88
N ILE A 9 12.90 -4.85 -4.38
CA ILE A 9 13.25 -5.03 -2.97
C ILE A 9 14.42 -4.12 -2.58
N GLU A 10 15.51 -4.14 -3.36
CA GLU A 10 16.72 -3.36 -3.07
C GLU A 10 16.46 -1.86 -3.01
N ARG A 11 15.56 -1.36 -3.86
CA ARG A 11 15.22 0.07 -3.93
C ARG A 11 14.17 0.51 -2.90
N ARG A 12 13.54 -0.41 -2.15
CA ARG A 12 12.53 -0.07 -1.13
C ARG A 12 13.21 0.56 0.09
N ARG A 13 12.94 1.84 0.31
CA ARG A 13 13.41 2.63 1.47
C ARG A 13 12.29 3.48 2.04
N SER A 14 12.50 4.03 3.24
CA SER A 14 11.59 5.02 3.83
C SER A 14 11.67 6.35 3.06
N TYR A 15 10.52 6.93 2.72
CA TYR A 15 10.40 8.23 2.06
C TYR A 15 9.63 9.20 2.98
N TYR A 16 10.23 10.36 3.29
CA TYR A 16 9.60 11.39 4.15
C TYR A 16 9.18 12.64 3.37
N ALA A 17 9.84 12.93 2.24
CA ALA A 17 9.47 14.04 1.35
C ALA A 17 8.23 13.67 0.53
N LEU A 18 7.06 13.69 1.18
CA LEU A 18 5.77 13.38 0.58
C LEU A 18 5.07 14.67 0.14
N LYS A 19 4.28 14.58 -0.94
CA LYS A 19 3.35 15.64 -1.36
C LYS A 19 1.93 15.32 -0.87
N ASN A 20 1.06 16.33 -0.78
CA ASN A 20 -0.36 16.16 -0.44
C ASN A 20 -1.21 15.65 -1.65
N GLU A 21 -0.59 14.90 -2.54
CA GLU A 21 -1.20 14.35 -3.74
C GLU A 21 -0.67 12.94 -3.95
N SER A 22 -1.56 12.03 -4.37
CA SER A 22 -1.18 10.67 -4.76
C SER A 22 -0.92 10.63 -6.26
N PRO A 23 0.12 9.89 -6.71
CA PRO A 23 0.38 9.67 -8.15
C PRO A 23 -0.60 8.68 -8.80
N ILE A 24 -1.44 8.01 -8.01
CA ILE A 24 -2.42 6.99 -8.44
C ILE A 24 -3.78 7.27 -7.81
N SER A 25 -4.85 6.72 -8.39
CA SER A 25 -6.21 6.96 -7.88
C SER A 25 -6.49 6.23 -6.56
N ASP A 26 -7.52 6.69 -5.84
CA ASP A 26 -7.96 6.06 -4.59
C ASP A 26 -8.39 4.60 -4.81
N GLU A 27 -9.01 4.29 -5.95
CA GLU A 27 -9.40 2.93 -6.34
C GLU A 27 -8.19 2.04 -6.60
N GLU A 28 -7.13 2.58 -7.20
CA GLU A 28 -5.88 1.84 -7.40
C GLU A 28 -5.17 1.55 -6.07
N ILE A 29 -5.18 2.51 -5.14
CA ILE A 29 -4.67 2.30 -3.77
C ILE A 29 -5.45 1.16 -3.09
N GLN A 30 -6.78 1.19 -3.16
CA GLN A 30 -7.62 0.16 -2.57
C GLN A 30 -7.31 -1.23 -3.15
N LYS A 31 -7.22 -1.35 -4.47
CA LYS A 31 -6.88 -2.63 -5.14
C LYS A 31 -5.51 -3.15 -4.72
N LEU A 32 -4.53 -2.27 -4.56
CA LEU A 32 -3.19 -2.65 -4.08
C LEU A 32 -3.24 -3.22 -2.66
N ILE A 33 -3.99 -2.58 -1.77
CA ILE A 33 -4.18 -3.04 -0.39
C ILE A 33 -4.89 -4.40 -0.37
N GLU A 34 -5.98 -4.55 -1.13
CA GLU A 34 -6.73 -5.81 -1.21
C GLU A 34 -5.87 -6.97 -1.70
N ARG A 35 -5.08 -6.76 -2.77
CA ARG A 35 -4.16 -7.78 -3.29
C ARG A 35 -3.10 -8.17 -2.26
N ALA A 36 -2.54 -7.19 -1.55
CA ALA A 36 -1.54 -7.45 -0.53
C ALA A 36 -2.13 -8.27 0.63
N VAL A 37 -3.28 -7.85 1.18
CA VAL A 37 -3.92 -8.53 2.31
C VAL A 37 -4.37 -9.96 1.94
N LEU A 38 -4.88 -10.16 0.72
CA LEU A 38 -5.36 -11.45 0.25
C LEU A 38 -4.24 -12.48 0.03
N HIS A 39 -3.09 -12.03 -0.50
CA HIS A 39 -2.05 -12.94 -0.98
C HIS A 39 -0.84 -13.08 -0.05
N VAL A 40 -0.70 -12.22 0.96
CA VAL A 40 0.35 -12.39 1.98
C VAL A 40 -0.03 -13.60 2.86
N PRO A 41 0.83 -14.62 2.98
CA PRO A 41 0.55 -15.76 3.82
C PRO A 41 0.43 -15.33 5.28
N SER A 42 -0.50 -15.96 6.00
CA SER A 42 -0.69 -15.78 7.43
C SER A 42 -0.58 -17.13 8.14
N SER A 43 -0.13 -17.11 9.40
CA SER A 43 -0.05 -18.33 10.22
C SER A 43 -1.41 -19.02 10.25
N PHE A 44 -1.43 -20.30 9.92
CA PHE A 44 -2.65 -21.12 9.80
C PHE A 44 -3.72 -20.55 8.87
N ASN A 45 -3.34 -19.70 7.91
CA ASN A 45 -4.26 -18.96 7.04
C ASN A 45 -5.36 -18.22 7.82
N SER A 46 -5.04 -17.74 9.03
CA SER A 46 -6.00 -17.11 9.94
C SER A 46 -6.48 -15.74 9.47
N GLN A 47 -5.75 -15.08 8.56
CA GLN A 47 -6.13 -13.81 7.91
C GLN A 47 -6.67 -12.76 8.89
N THR A 48 -5.99 -12.60 10.03
CA THR A 48 -6.41 -11.69 11.11
C THR A 48 -6.14 -10.22 10.80
N THR A 49 -5.32 -9.92 9.78
CA THR A 49 -5.00 -8.55 9.36
C THR A 49 -6.25 -7.76 9.00
N ARG A 50 -6.39 -6.57 9.57
CA ARG A 50 -7.43 -5.58 9.23
C ARG A 50 -6.75 -4.26 8.89
N VAL A 51 -7.27 -3.55 7.89
CA VAL A 51 -6.69 -2.32 7.38
C VAL A 51 -7.77 -1.24 7.31
N VAL A 52 -7.44 -0.04 7.76
CA VAL A 52 -8.23 1.18 7.57
C VAL A 52 -7.39 2.15 6.77
N ALA A 53 -7.86 2.53 5.59
CA ALA A 53 -7.22 3.53 4.74
C ALA A 53 -7.93 4.88 4.87
N LEU A 54 -7.17 5.92 5.26
CA LEU A 54 -7.63 7.31 5.30
C LEU A 54 -7.20 8.02 4.02
N LEU A 55 -8.18 8.49 3.24
CA LEU A 55 -7.96 9.14 1.94
C LEU A 55 -8.65 10.52 1.87
N GLY A 56 -8.22 11.33 0.91
CA GLY A 56 -8.79 12.63 0.59
C GLY A 56 -8.97 13.56 1.80
N ASN A 57 -10.15 14.16 1.91
CA ASN A 57 -10.45 15.14 2.96
C ASN A 57 -10.40 14.55 4.38
N LYS A 58 -10.63 13.24 4.55
CA LYS A 58 -10.52 12.61 5.87
C LYS A 58 -9.07 12.57 6.35
N HIS A 59 -8.12 12.36 5.43
CA HIS A 59 -6.70 12.41 5.73
C HIS A 59 -6.21 13.83 6.06
N ARG A 60 -6.66 14.84 5.29
CA ARG A 60 -6.23 16.24 5.48
C ARG A 60 -6.74 16.93 6.75
N ARG A 61 -7.75 16.35 7.41
CA ARG A 61 -8.37 16.89 8.63
C ARG A 61 -7.62 16.51 9.91
N LEU A 62 -6.57 15.69 9.81
CA LEU A 62 -5.64 15.30 10.88
C LEU A 62 -4.37 16.14 10.78
#